data_AF-A0A817P5B8-F1
#
_entry.id   AF-A0A817P5B8-F1
#
_cell.length_a   1.000
_cell.length_b   1.000
_cell.length_c   1.000
_cell.angle_alpha   90.00
_cell.angle_beta   90.00
_cell.angle_gamma   90.00
#
_symmetry.space_group_name_H-M   'P 1'
#
loop_
_entity.id
_entity.type
_entity.pdbx_description
1 polymer ?
#
loop_
_entity_poly.entity_id
_entity_poly.type
_entity_poly.pdbx_seq_one_letter_code
_entity_poly.pdbx_strand_id
1 'polypeptide(L)'
;METREALALLGIENKVKISIFRLLSAILHLGNVIINEDENDTTFVKESDKSFSTFCSLLKFDENRMRTWLCNKRIKTGVEVVNTTLNLNQV
;
A
#
# COMPACT_ATOMS: atom_id res chain seq x y z
N MET A 1 8.16 26.03 -0.65
CA MET A 1 6.91 26.47 -1.34
C MET A 1 7.08 26.46 -2.85
N GLU A 2 8.29 26.76 -3.33
CA GLU A 2 8.75 26.76 -4.72
C GLU A 2 8.16 25.66 -5.61
N THR A 3 8.18 24.38 -5.21
CA THR A 3 7.61 23.30 -6.04
C THR A 3 6.11 23.49 -6.31
N ARG A 4 5.33 23.93 -5.32
CA ARG A 4 3.87 24.14 -5.49
C ARG A 4 3.57 25.31 -6.40
N GLU A 5 4.42 26.35 -6.36
CA GLU A 5 4.34 27.54 -7.20
C GLU A 5 4.75 27.23 -8.63
N ALA A 6 5.86 26.50 -8.83
CA ALA A 6 6.29 26.04 -10.15
C ALA A 6 5.21 25.19 -10.83
N LEU A 7 4.61 24.24 -10.10
CA LEU A 7 3.48 23.45 -10.63
C LEU A 7 2.27 24.35 -10.97
N ALA A 8 1.98 25.37 -10.17
CA ALA A 8 0.91 26.33 -10.47
C ALA A 8 1.22 27.16 -11.73
N LEU A 9 2.46 27.62 -11.88
CA LEU A 9 2.93 28.38 -13.03
C LEU A 9 2.82 27.57 -14.33
N LEU A 10 3.06 26.26 -14.25
CA LEU A 10 2.87 25.31 -15.36
C LEU A 10 1.40 24.94 -15.61
N GLY A 11 0.45 25.60 -14.95
CA GLY A 11 -0.98 25.37 -15.15
C GLY A 11 -1.53 24.13 -14.43
N ILE A 12 -0.79 23.52 -13.51
CA ILE A 12 -1.26 22.34 -12.78
C ILE A 12 -2.26 22.75 -11.70
N GLU A 13 -3.50 22.32 -11.90
CA GLU A 13 -4.61 22.57 -11.02
C GLU A 13 -4.36 22.08 -9.59
N ASN A 14 -4.98 22.76 -8.62
CA ASN A 14 -4.84 22.40 -7.21
C ASN A 14 -5.31 20.96 -6.91
N LYS A 15 -6.36 20.49 -7.59
CA LYS A 15 -6.85 19.10 -7.46
C LYS A 15 -5.80 18.07 -7.87
N VAL A 16 -5.05 18.35 -8.93
CA VAL A 16 -3.96 17.48 -9.40
C VAL A 16 -2.78 17.52 -8.42
N LYS A 17 -2.38 18.71 -7.95
CA LYS A 17 -1.33 18.85 -6.92
C LYS A 17 -1.66 18.08 -5.65
N ILE A 18 -2.88 18.19 -5.14
CA ILE A 18 -3.34 17.41 -3.97
C ILE A 18 -3.28 15.91 -4.27
N SER A 19 -3.65 15.48 -5.47
CA SER A 19 -3.59 14.06 -5.85
C SER A 19 -2.16 13.53 -5.87
N ILE A 20 -1.19 14.31 -6.35
CA ILE A 20 0.24 13.99 -6.30
C ILE A 20 0.71 13.85 -4.85
N PHE A 21 0.44 14.84 -4.01
CA PHE A 21 0.87 14.79 -2.60
C PHE A 21 0.19 13.66 -1.81
N ARG A 22 -1.08 13.36 -2.12
CA ARG A 22 -1.80 12.23 -1.54
C ARG A 22 -1.14 10.89 -1.91
N LEU A 23 -0.72 10.73 -3.17
CA LEU A 23 0.01 9.54 -3.61
C LEU A 23 1.36 9.42 -2.91
N LEU A 24 2.13 10.52 -2.82
CA LEU A 24 3.42 10.53 -2.12
C LEU A 24 3.27 10.20 -0.62
N SER A 25 2.27 10.78 0.04
CA SER A 25 1.94 10.47 1.43
C SER A 25 1.57 9.00 1.60
N ALA A 26 0.79 8.43 0.68
CA ALA A 26 0.45 7.01 0.72
C ALA A 26 1.69 6.12 0.59
N ILE A 27 2.63 6.44 -0.31
CA ILE A 27 3.90 5.71 -0.45
C ILE A 27 4.72 5.76 0.85
N LEU A 28 4.81 6.93 1.49
CA LEU A 28 5.53 7.07 2.76
C LEU A 28 4.90 6.26 3.89
N HIS A 29 3.56 6.27 3.98
CA HIS A 29 2.85 5.44 4.95
C HIS A 29 3.04 3.95 4.66
N LEU A 30 3.02 3.53 3.40
CA LEU A 30 3.28 2.15 3.01
C LEU A 30 4.68 1.69 3.46
N GLY A 31 5.70 2.54 3.31
CA GLY A 31 7.07 2.23 3.77
C GLY A 31 7.23 2.04 5.28
N ASN A 32 6.25 2.49 6.08
CA ASN A 32 6.22 2.32 7.54
C ASN A 32 5.31 1.17 7.99
N VAL A 33 4.71 0.40 7.07
CA VAL A 33 3.87 -0.75 7.42
C VAL A 33 4.73 -1.88 7.91
N ILE A 34 4.40 -2.43 9.09
CA ILE A 34 5.14 -3.55 9.66
C ILE A 34 4.48 -4.85 9.26
N ILE A 35 5.20 -5.64 8.47
CA ILE A 35 4.82 -7.01 8.13
C ILE A 35 5.45 -7.94 9.19
N ASN A 36 4.60 -8.69 9.86
CA ASN A 36 4.94 -9.63 10.92
C ASN A 36 4.87 -11.04 10.36
N GLU A 37 5.48 -12.01 11.04
CA GLU A 37 5.44 -13.43 10.70
C GLU A 37 4.97 -14.21 11.94
N ASP A 38 4.16 -15.25 11.73
CA ASP A 38 3.73 -16.17 12.78
C ASP A 38 4.64 -17.42 12.85
N GLU A 39 4.32 -18.34 13.76
CA GLU A 39 5.10 -19.57 13.97
C GLU A 39 5.05 -20.54 12.77
N ASN A 40 4.19 -20.30 11.78
CA ASN A 40 4.03 -21.14 10.59
C ASN A 40 4.67 -20.51 9.34
N ASP A 41 5.58 -19.54 9.51
CA ASP A 41 6.20 -18.75 8.44
C ASP A 41 5.17 -18.01 7.56
N THR A 42 4.01 -17.66 8.13
CA THR A 42 2.96 -16.91 7.43
C THR A 42 3.02 -15.43 7.81
N THR A 43 3.04 -14.56 6.80
CA THR A 43 3.10 -13.12 7.03
C THR A 43 1.74 -12.47 7.20
N PHE A 44 1.69 -11.41 8.02
CA PHE A 44 0.50 -10.60 8.24
C PHE A 44 0.85 -9.16 8.65
N VAL A 45 -0.03 -8.21 8.35
CA VAL A 45 0.00 -6.86 8.93
C VAL A 45 -1.00 -6.81 10.09
N LYS A 46 -0.65 -6.17 11.21
CA LYS A 46 -1.55 -6.01 12.37
C LYS A 46 -2.72 -5.09 12.07
N GLU A 47 -3.90 -5.36 12.64
CA GLU A 47 -5.08 -4.48 12.53
C GLU A 47 -4.84 -3.10 13.14
N SER A 48 -3.99 -3.02 14.16
CA SER A 48 -3.62 -1.77 14.84
C SER A 48 -2.55 -0.94 14.11
N ASP A 49 -2.07 -1.38 12.94
CA ASP A 49 -1.07 -0.65 12.16
C ASP A 49 -1.67 0.63 11.54
N LYS A 50 -1.37 1.76 12.17
CA LYS A 50 -1.87 3.09 11.76
C LYS A 50 -1.35 3.53 10.39
N SER A 51 -0.12 3.13 10.04
CA SER A 51 0.47 3.47 8.75
C SER A 51 -0.29 2.76 7.63
N PHE A 52 -0.64 1.49 7.83
CA PHE A 52 -1.45 0.71 6.90
C PHE A 52 -2.86 1.30 6.71
N SER A 53 -3.57 1.63 7.79
CA SER A 53 -4.91 2.24 7.68
C SER A 53 -4.86 3.61 7.00
N THR A 54 -3.83 4.41 7.27
CA THR A 54 -3.65 5.71 6.60
C THR A 54 -3.37 5.54 5.10
N PHE A 55 -2.48 4.61 4.73
CA PHE A 55 -2.21 4.25 3.34
C PHE A 55 -3.49 3.84 2.59
N CYS A 56 -4.27 2.93 3.17
CA CYS A 56 -5.52 2.47 2.56
C CYS A 56 -6.54 3.61 2.42
N SER A 57 -6.66 4.47 3.44
CA SER A 57 -7.55 5.65 3.40
C SER A 57 -7.17 6.64 2.29
N LEU A 58 -5.87 6.97 2.16
CA LEU A 58 -5.37 7.90 1.15
C LEU A 58 -5.66 7.41 -0.27
N LEU A 59 -5.53 6.11 -0.52
CA LEU A 59 -5.77 5.49 -1.83
C LEU A 59 -7.18 4.95 -2.02
N LYS A 60 -8.02 5.01 -0.98
CA LYS A 60 -9.40 4.48 -0.96
C LYS A 60 -9.46 2.97 -1.24
N PHE A 61 -8.53 2.23 -0.64
CA PHE A 61 -8.52 0.78 -0.68
C PHE A 61 -9.33 0.17 0.47
N ASP A 62 -9.87 -1.01 0.22
CA ASP A 62 -10.45 -1.85 1.25
C ASP A 62 -9.32 -2.46 2.09
N GLU A 63 -9.28 -2.13 3.38
CA GLU A 63 -8.19 -2.53 4.29
C GLU A 63 -8.06 -4.05 4.38
N ASN A 64 -9.17 -4.78 4.45
CA ASN A 64 -9.17 -6.24 4.60
C ASN A 64 -8.58 -6.91 3.36
N ARG A 65 -9.06 -6.52 2.17
CA ARG A 65 -8.51 -7.03 0.91
C ARG A 65 -7.05 -6.68 0.75
N MET A 66 -6.65 -5.44 1.06
CA MET A 66 -5.28 -5.00 0.88
C MET A 66 -4.31 -5.74 1.82
N ARG A 67 -4.76 -6.06 3.04
CA ARG A 67 -4.01 -6.87 4.00
C ARG A 67 -3.76 -8.28 3.46
N THR A 68 -4.76 -8.88 2.82
CA THR A 68 -4.59 -10.15 2.11
C THR A 68 -3.60 -10.01 0.95
N TRP A 69 -3.75 -9.01 0.09
CA TRP A 69 -2.89 -8.85 -1.10
C TRP A 69 -1.43 -8.52 -0.79
N LEU A 70 -1.14 -7.83 0.32
CA LEU A 70 0.24 -7.56 0.73
C LEU A 70 0.97 -8.81 1.25
N CYS A 71 0.25 -9.74 1.87
CA CYS A 71 0.86 -10.91 2.52
C CYS A 71 0.64 -12.22 1.75
N ASN A 72 -0.09 -12.21 0.63
CA ASN A 72 -0.39 -13.42 -0.13
C ASN A 72 -0.03 -13.23 -1.60
N LYS A 73 0.53 -14.28 -2.21
CA LYS A 73 0.67 -14.40 -3.66
C LYS A 73 -0.43 -15.29 -4.22
N ARG A 74 -0.86 -14.93 -5.43
CA ARG A 74 -1.78 -15.71 -6.26
C ARG A 74 -1.00 -16.30 -7.43
N ILE A 75 -0.92 -17.63 -7.49
CA ILE A 75 -0.20 -18.37 -8.53
C ILE A 75 -1.23 -19.05 -9.43
N LYS A 76 -1.13 -18.83 -10.74
CA LYS A 76 -2.00 -19.46 -11.73
C LYS A 76 -1.22 -20.48 -12.55
N THR A 77 -1.71 -21.72 -12.58
CA THR A 77 -1.12 -22.83 -13.33
C THR A 77 -2.19 -23.48 -14.18
N GLY A 78 -2.18 -23.22 -15.50
CA GLY A 78 -3.23 -23.68 -16.41
C GLY A 78 -4.60 -23.13 -16.00
N VAL A 79 -5.50 -24.03 -15.58
CA VAL A 79 -6.85 -23.69 -15.07
C VAL A 79 -6.90 -23.51 -13.55
N GLU A 80 -5.84 -23.90 -12.83
CA GLU A 80 -5.80 -23.83 -11.37
C GLU A 80 -5.26 -22.49 -10.88
N VAL A 81 -5.80 -22.05 -9.74
CA VAL A 81 -5.36 -20.85 -9.03
C VAL A 81 -5.13 -21.21 -7.57
N VAL A 82 -3.91 -21.04 -7.11
CA VAL A 82 -3.50 -21.29 -5.72
C VAL A 82 -3.14 -19.95 -5.07
N ASN A 83 -3.69 -19.70 -3.89
CA ASN A 83 -3.30 -18.57 -3.05
C ASN A 83 -2.45 -19.11 -1.90
N THR A 84 -1.29 -18.52 -1.68
CA THR A 84 -0.37 -18.90 -0.60
C THR A 84 0.16 -17.66 0.10
N THR A 85 0.33 -17.73 1.42
CA THR A 85 0.98 -16.66 2.16
C THR A 85 2.46 -16.53 1.77
N LEU A 86 2.96 -15.30 1.81
CA LEU A 86 4.39 -14.99 1.68
C LEU A 86 5.08 -15.24 3.02
N ASN A 87 6.38 -15.56 2.98
CA ASN A 87 7.28 -15.45 4.14
C ASN A 87 8.03 -14.11 4.10
N LEU A 88 8.74 -13.74 5.16
CA LEU A 88 9.42 -12.43 5.24
C LEU A 88 10.46 -12.18 4.13
N ASN A 89 11.05 -13.23 3.56
CA ASN A 89 12.01 -13.08 2.45
C ASN A 89 11.35 -12.78 1.11
N GLN A 90 10.02 -12.92 1.00
CA GLN A 90 9.24 -12.71 -0.21
C GLN A 90 8.44 -11.40 -0.21
N VAL A 91 8.58 -10.60 0.85
CA VAL A 91 7.92 -9.32 1.08
C VAL A 91 8.85 -8.19 0.62
#